data_AF-I3X8G2-F1
#
_entry.id   AF-I3X8G2-F1
#
_cell.length_a   1.000
_cell.length_b   1.000
_cell.length_c   1.000
_cell.angle_alpha   90.00
_cell.angle_beta   90.00
_cell.angle_gamma   90.00
#
_symmetry.space_group_name_H-M   'P 1'
#
loop_
_entity.id
_entity.type
_entity.pdbx_description
1 polymer ?
#
loop_
_entity_poly.entity_id
_entity_poly.type
_entity_poly.pdbx_seq_one_letter_code
_entity_poly.pdbx_strand_id
1 'polypeptide(L)'
;MLARQVAEAAAKRAGEELALERERARSLARDLDTARRERDTAMRAMQQRAMEDGRDLAHALQSAAVPKPDANLAAAEMAAAVLARRNAEAAARRAGEELASERERAKSLARDLDSVRRELDSAMRATQRRAVEDGRDLADALQSAAVPEPDANFAAAEKAAAVLAGQIAEAEARRAGEELALEREKARSLARELDTVRRERDVAKKQLTRVLAAQRRASDAARDRGGGRERAATPEEIDGRKPATERRKVDVQPVPKALPDSLFPRRLVPGLW
;
A
#
# COMPACT_ATOMS: atom_id res chain seq x y z
N MET A 1 37.78 -2.59 42.33
CA MET A 1 38.21 -2.27 40.95
C MET A 1 37.56 -3.15 39.89
N LEU A 2 37.60 -4.48 40.02
CA LEU A 2 37.05 -5.43 39.03
C LEU A 2 35.55 -5.23 38.70
N ALA A 3 34.70 -5.04 39.71
CA ALA A 3 33.25 -4.85 39.48
C ALA A 3 32.92 -3.60 38.64
N ARG A 4 33.66 -2.51 38.87
CA ARG A 4 33.51 -1.26 38.11
C ARG A 4 33.95 -1.45 36.65
N GLN A 5 35.07 -2.12 36.42
CA GLN A 5 35.54 -2.42 35.06
C GLN A 5 34.58 -3.35 34.30
N VAL A 6 33.98 -4.32 34.98
CA VAL A 6 32.98 -5.22 34.37
C VAL A 6 31.70 -4.45 34.01
N ALA A 7 31.20 -3.58 34.88
CA ALA A 7 30.02 -2.75 34.59
C ALA A 7 30.28 -1.78 33.43
N GLU A 8 31.45 -1.15 33.40
CA GLU A 8 31.85 -0.21 32.34
C GLU A 8 32.02 -0.93 30.99
N ALA A 9 32.59 -2.13 30.99
CA ALA A 9 32.67 -2.97 29.79
C ALA A 9 31.29 -3.45 29.32
N ALA A 10 30.38 -3.78 30.24
CA ALA A 10 29.01 -4.15 29.93
C ALA A 10 28.23 -2.97 29.32
N ALA A 11 28.37 -1.76 29.87
CA ALA A 11 27.75 -0.55 29.33
C ALA A 11 28.27 -0.22 27.92
N LYS A 12 29.58 -0.35 27.67
CA LYS A 12 30.16 -0.16 26.33
C LYS A 12 29.60 -1.15 25.32
N ARG A 13 29.56 -2.44 25.66
CA ARG A 13 28.97 -3.48 24.79
C ARG A 13 27.48 -3.24 24.53
N ALA A 14 26.72 -2.85 25.56
CA ALA A 14 25.32 -2.49 25.40
C ALA A 14 25.12 -1.29 24.47
N GLY A 15 26.00 -0.29 24.55
CA GLY A 15 26.00 0.87 23.65
C GLY A 15 26.32 0.51 22.19
N GLU A 16 27.28 -0.38 21.97
CA GLU A 16 27.60 -0.91 20.63
C GLU A 16 26.42 -1.71 20.04
N GLU A 17 25.80 -2.58 20.84
CA GLU A 17 24.61 -3.33 20.43
C GLU A 17 23.42 -2.39 20.15
N LEU A 18 23.24 -1.35 20.94
CA LEU A 18 22.22 -0.32 20.72
C LEU A 18 22.44 0.40 19.39
N ALA A 19 23.69 0.74 19.06
CA ALA A 19 24.02 1.39 17.80
C ALA A 19 23.66 0.50 16.60
N LEU A 20 24.01 -0.79 16.67
CA LEU A 20 23.65 -1.77 15.63
C LEU A 20 22.13 -1.94 15.51
N GLU A 21 21.41 -1.99 16.62
CA GLU A 21 19.96 -2.18 16.60
C GLU A 21 19.24 -0.94 16.06
N ARG A 22 19.72 0.27 16.38
CA ARG A 22 19.24 1.53 15.78
C ARG A 22 19.46 1.56 14.28
N GLU A 23 20.61 1.08 13.80
CA GLU A 23 20.88 0.99 12.36
C GLU A 23 19.91 0.03 11.68
N ARG A 24 19.66 -1.15 12.28
CA ARG A 24 18.67 -2.11 11.78
C ARG A 24 17.27 -1.51 11.74
N ALA A 25 16.83 -0.84 12.80
CA ALA A 25 15.53 -0.17 12.84
C ALA A 25 15.41 0.89 11.73
N ARG A 26 16.47 1.69 11.50
CA ARG A 26 16.52 2.67 10.39
C ARG A 26 16.44 2.00 9.03
N SER A 27 17.13 0.88 8.83
CA SER A 27 17.05 0.11 7.58
C SER A 27 15.63 -0.40 7.34
N LEU A 28 15.01 -1.01 8.35
CA LEU A 28 13.64 -1.51 8.28
C LEU A 28 12.64 -0.38 7.99
N ALA A 29 12.83 0.80 8.58
CA ALA A 29 11.99 1.96 8.29
C ALA A 29 12.08 2.38 6.81
N ARG A 30 13.28 2.40 6.22
CA ARG A 30 13.48 2.71 4.80
C ARG A 30 12.83 1.66 3.89
N ASP A 31 12.96 0.38 4.25
CA ASP A 31 12.34 -0.72 3.50
C ASP A 31 10.81 -0.64 3.55
N LEU A 32 10.26 -0.27 4.71
CA LEU A 32 8.83 -0.10 4.92
C LEU A 32 8.28 1.09 4.15
N ASP A 33 8.98 2.22 4.11
CA ASP A 33 8.61 3.37 3.28
C ASP A 33 8.63 3.01 1.79
N THR A 34 9.63 2.24 1.36
CA THR A 34 9.73 1.76 -0.02
C THR A 34 8.55 0.83 -0.35
N ALA A 35 8.24 -0.12 0.53
CA ALA A 35 7.12 -1.05 0.35
C ALA A 35 5.76 -0.32 0.32
N ARG A 36 5.58 0.72 1.14
CA ARG A 36 4.38 1.57 1.14
C ARG A 36 4.23 2.31 -0.20
N ARG A 37 5.30 2.91 -0.72
CA ARG A 37 5.29 3.57 -2.03
C ARG A 37 4.95 2.60 -3.16
N GLU A 38 5.51 1.39 -3.15
CA GLU A 38 5.19 0.34 -4.13
C GLU A 38 3.72 -0.11 -4.04
N ARG A 39 3.16 -0.25 -2.84
CA ARG A 39 1.75 -0.57 -2.65
C ARG A 39 0.87 0.55 -3.20
N ASP A 40 1.17 1.80 -2.85
CA ASP A 40 0.37 2.96 -3.25
C ASP A 40 0.41 3.18 -4.77
N THR A 41 1.56 2.95 -5.41
CA THR A 41 1.67 2.98 -6.87
C THR A 41 0.84 1.89 -7.53
N ALA A 42 0.86 0.66 -7.01
CA ALA A 42 0.01 -0.43 -7.50
C ALA A 42 -1.49 -0.11 -7.36
N MET A 43 -1.89 0.47 -6.22
CA MET A 43 -3.28 0.89 -5.98
C MET A 43 -3.73 2.01 -6.93
N ARG A 44 -2.87 3.02 -7.15
CA ARG A 44 -3.16 4.09 -8.12
C ARG A 44 -3.29 3.56 -9.54
N ALA A 45 -2.42 2.63 -9.96
CA ALA A 45 -2.52 2.00 -11.28
C ALA A 45 -3.85 1.27 -11.45
N MET A 46 -4.32 0.55 -10.42
CA MET A 46 -5.63 -0.09 -10.43
C MET A 46 -6.78 0.92 -10.53
N GLN A 47 -6.72 2.03 -9.80
CA GLN A 47 -7.73 3.09 -9.86
C GLN A 47 -7.77 3.77 -11.24
N GLN A 48 -6.61 4.10 -11.80
CA GLN A 48 -6.51 4.67 -13.15
C GLN A 48 -7.13 3.72 -14.17
N ARG A 49 -6.86 2.41 -14.06
CA ARG A 49 -7.44 1.43 -14.96
C ARG A 49 -8.96 1.34 -14.86
N ALA A 50 -9.50 1.33 -13.64
CA ALA A 50 -10.95 1.34 -13.43
C ALA A 50 -11.61 2.60 -14.02
N MET A 51 -10.94 3.76 -13.96
CA MET A 51 -11.42 5.00 -14.56
C MET A 51 -11.38 4.95 -16.09
N GLU A 52 -10.33 4.37 -16.68
CA GLU A 52 -10.24 4.13 -18.12
C GLU A 52 -11.36 3.20 -18.60
N ASP A 53 -11.55 2.07 -17.92
CA ASP A 53 -12.61 1.11 -18.25
C ASP A 53 -14.01 1.75 -18.16
N GLY A 54 -14.23 2.63 -17.17
CA GLY A 54 -15.46 3.40 -17.02
C GLY A 54 -15.67 4.42 -18.16
N ARG A 55 -14.60 5.06 -18.64
CA ARG A 55 -14.66 5.98 -19.78
C ARG A 55 -14.93 5.24 -21.09
N ASP A 56 -14.27 4.11 -21.32
CA ASP A 56 -14.49 3.27 -22.50
C ASP A 56 -15.93 2.76 -22.56
N LEU A 57 -16.49 2.35 -21.41
CA LEU A 57 -17.89 1.96 -21.31
C LEU A 57 -18.84 3.14 -21.62
N ALA A 58 -18.57 4.33 -21.09
CA ALA A 58 -19.38 5.52 -21.36
C ALA A 58 -19.36 5.91 -22.85
N HIS A 59 -18.20 5.84 -23.51
CA HIS A 59 -18.07 6.06 -24.95
C HIS A 59 -18.82 5.01 -25.78
N ALA A 60 -18.75 3.74 -25.38
CA ALA A 60 -19.50 2.67 -26.03
C ALA A 60 -21.02 2.89 -25.92
N LEU A 61 -21.51 3.31 -24.75
CA LEU A 61 -22.93 3.59 -24.52
C LEU A 61 -23.41 4.83 -25.31
N GLN A 62 -22.61 5.90 -25.38
CA GLN A 62 -22.94 7.06 -26.22
C GLN A 62 -22.99 6.72 -27.70
N SER A 63 -22.10 5.84 -28.16
CA SER A 63 -22.08 5.38 -29.56
C SER A 63 -23.25 4.44 -29.90
N ALA A 64 -23.81 3.76 -28.90
CA ALA A 64 -24.96 2.87 -29.04
C ALA A 64 -26.33 3.57 -28.89
N ALA A 65 -26.35 4.86 -28.53
CA ALA A 65 -27.58 5.61 -28.29
C ALA A 65 -28.27 6.03 -29.61
N VAL A 66 -29.12 5.15 -30.14
CA VAL A 66 -30.26 5.50 -31.00
C VAL A 66 -31.47 5.72 -30.08
N PRO A 67 -32.24 6.83 -30.18
CA PRO A 67 -33.23 7.14 -29.16
C PRO A 67 -34.53 6.37 -29.40
N LYS A 68 -34.88 5.51 -28.44
CA LYS A 68 -36.24 5.31 -27.86
C LYS A 68 -36.18 4.18 -26.83
N PRO A 69 -36.35 4.44 -25.53
CA PRO A 69 -36.64 3.38 -24.58
C PRO A 69 -38.16 3.22 -24.40
N ASP A 70 -38.65 1.99 -24.52
CA ASP A 70 -40.02 1.63 -24.16
C ASP A 70 -40.23 1.79 -22.64
N ALA A 71 -41.46 2.12 -22.22
CA ALA A 71 -41.82 2.42 -20.81
C ALA A 71 -41.40 1.32 -19.81
N ASN A 72 -41.25 0.07 -20.25
CA ASN A 72 -40.77 -1.04 -19.43
C ASN A 72 -39.27 -0.92 -19.05
N LEU A 73 -38.43 -0.32 -19.91
CA LEU A 73 -37.03 -0.08 -19.60
C LEU A 73 -36.87 1.03 -18.55
N ALA A 74 -37.63 2.13 -18.70
CA ALA A 74 -37.63 3.22 -17.73
C ALA A 74 -38.10 2.74 -16.33
N ALA A 75 -39.11 1.87 -16.27
CA ALA A 75 -39.56 1.26 -15.01
C ALA A 75 -38.49 0.33 -14.40
N ALA A 76 -37.79 -0.46 -15.21
CA ALA A 76 -36.69 -1.32 -14.76
C ALA A 76 -35.49 -0.50 -14.23
N GLU A 77 -35.16 0.62 -14.87
CA GLU A 77 -34.12 1.54 -14.44
C GLU A 77 -34.45 2.19 -13.09
N MET A 78 -35.70 2.63 -12.89
CA MET A 78 -36.15 3.15 -11.60
C MET A 78 -36.09 2.09 -10.49
N ALA A 79 -36.51 0.86 -10.77
CA ALA A 79 -36.42 -0.25 -9.81
C ALA A 79 -34.95 -0.57 -9.45
N ALA A 80 -34.05 -0.58 -10.44
CA ALA A 80 -32.63 -0.78 -10.22
C ALA A 80 -32.01 0.35 -9.37
N ALA A 81 -32.39 1.61 -9.63
CA ALA A 81 -31.94 2.76 -8.85
C ALA A 81 -32.38 2.70 -7.37
N VAL A 82 -33.62 2.27 -7.11
CA VAL A 82 -34.13 2.10 -5.74
C VAL A 82 -33.40 0.96 -5.01
N LEU A 83 -33.13 -0.16 -5.69
CA LEU A 83 -32.36 -1.26 -5.12
C LEU A 83 -30.91 -0.86 -4.84
N ALA A 84 -30.27 -0.14 -5.77
CA ALA A 84 -28.92 0.38 -5.59
C ALA A 84 -28.85 1.32 -4.37
N ARG A 85 -29.84 2.21 -4.21
CA ARG A 85 -29.95 3.10 -3.05
C ARG A 85 -30.11 2.32 -1.74
N ARG A 86 -31.00 1.32 -1.69
CA ARG A 86 -31.18 0.48 -0.49
C ARG A 86 -29.90 -0.27 -0.11
N ASN A 87 -29.18 -0.79 -1.11
CA ASN A 87 -27.90 -1.46 -0.88
C ASN A 87 -26.84 -0.50 -0.36
N ALA A 88 -26.77 0.72 -0.89
CA ALA A 88 -25.86 1.76 -0.41
C ALA A 88 -26.18 2.19 1.03
N GLU A 89 -27.48 2.38 1.36
CA GLU A 89 -27.91 2.71 2.72
C GLU A 89 -27.61 1.58 3.72
N ALA A 90 -27.81 0.31 3.32
CA ALA A 90 -27.46 -0.84 4.16
C ALA A 90 -25.95 -0.97 4.38
N ALA A 91 -25.14 -0.72 3.34
CA ALA A 91 -23.69 -0.71 3.44
C ALA A 91 -23.20 0.43 4.37
N ALA A 92 -23.79 1.62 4.25
CA ALA A 92 -23.47 2.76 5.12
C ALA A 92 -23.82 2.49 6.59
N ARG A 93 -24.94 1.83 6.88
CA ARG A 93 -25.31 1.42 8.24
C ARG A 93 -24.31 0.43 8.84
N ARG A 94 -23.94 -0.62 8.09
CA ARG A 94 -22.95 -1.61 8.54
C ARG A 94 -21.59 -0.97 8.84
N ALA A 95 -21.13 -0.09 7.94
CA ALA A 95 -19.89 0.66 8.17
C ALA A 95 -19.98 1.55 9.42
N GLY A 96 -21.14 2.18 9.67
CA GLY A 96 -21.37 2.96 10.89
C GLY A 96 -21.34 2.12 12.17
N GLU A 97 -21.93 0.94 12.15
CA GLU A 97 -21.94 -0.01 13.28
C GLU A 97 -20.54 -0.59 13.57
N GLU A 98 -19.77 -0.89 12.53
CA GLU A 98 -18.38 -1.32 12.65
C GLU A 98 -17.52 -0.22 13.26
N LEU A 99 -17.63 1.02 12.76
CA LEU A 99 -16.93 2.19 13.32
C LEU A 99 -17.32 2.46 14.78
N ALA A 100 -18.59 2.29 15.15
CA ALA A 100 -19.02 2.43 16.54
C ALA A 100 -18.39 1.35 17.43
N SER A 101 -18.34 0.11 16.95
CA SER A 101 -17.72 -1.02 17.64
C SER A 101 -16.21 -0.82 17.81
N GLU A 102 -15.52 -0.31 16.78
CA GLU A 102 -14.10 0.04 16.86
C GLU A 102 -13.84 1.18 17.85
N ARG A 103 -14.70 2.19 17.88
CA ARG A 103 -14.60 3.29 18.88
C ARG A 103 -14.75 2.78 20.30
N GLU A 104 -15.66 1.86 20.57
CA GLU A 104 -15.80 1.27 21.91
C GLU A 104 -14.60 0.40 22.28
N ARG A 105 -14.07 -0.40 21.34
CA ARG A 105 -12.82 -1.15 21.57
C ARG A 105 -11.63 -0.23 21.86
N ALA A 106 -11.50 0.87 21.12
CA ALA A 106 -10.45 1.86 21.35
C ALA A 106 -10.57 2.52 22.74
N LYS A 107 -11.79 2.84 23.18
CA LYS A 107 -12.05 3.36 24.53
C LYS A 107 -11.68 2.34 25.62
N SER A 108 -12.01 1.06 25.42
CA SER A 108 -11.61 0.00 26.35
C SER A 108 -10.10 -0.11 26.46
N LEU A 109 -9.41 -0.18 25.32
CA LEU A 109 -7.94 -0.23 25.28
C LEU A 109 -7.29 0.98 25.95
N ALA A 110 -7.85 2.18 25.76
CA ALA A 110 -7.36 3.38 26.44
C ALA A 110 -7.46 3.26 27.97
N ARG A 111 -8.57 2.71 28.48
CA ARG A 111 -8.74 2.45 29.92
C ARG A 111 -7.77 1.40 30.44
N ASP A 112 -7.55 0.33 29.68
CA ASP A 112 -6.61 -0.74 30.05
C ASP A 112 -5.18 -0.19 30.12
N LEU A 113 -4.76 0.63 29.14
CA LEU A 113 -3.46 1.29 29.14
C LEU A 113 -3.29 2.26 30.31
N ASP A 114 -4.33 3.04 30.65
CA ASP A 114 -4.32 3.91 31.82
C ASP A 114 -4.20 3.11 33.13
N SER A 115 -4.82 1.94 33.20
CA SER A 115 -4.70 1.03 34.35
C SER A 115 -3.27 0.50 34.50
N VAL A 116 -2.69 -0.05 33.42
CA VAL A 116 -1.31 -0.55 33.40
C VAL A 116 -0.32 0.55 33.77
N ARG A 117 -0.53 1.77 33.28
CA ARG A 117 0.31 2.93 33.65
C ARG A 117 0.25 3.23 35.15
N ARG A 118 -0.95 3.22 35.75
CA ARG A 118 -1.11 3.45 37.20
C ARG A 118 -0.45 2.34 38.01
N GLU A 119 -0.58 1.09 37.58
CA GLU A 119 0.08 -0.05 38.22
C GLU A 119 1.60 0.11 38.16
N LEU A 120 2.16 0.45 37.00
CA LEU A 120 3.60 0.73 36.85
C LEU A 120 4.06 1.87 37.76
N ASP A 121 3.36 3.00 37.78
CA ASP A 121 3.67 4.14 38.64
C ASP A 121 3.66 3.75 40.13
N SER A 122 2.71 2.91 40.53
CA SER A 122 2.60 2.42 41.91
C SER A 122 3.74 1.46 42.27
N ALA A 123 4.11 0.56 41.36
CA ALA A 123 5.25 -0.35 41.54
C ALA A 123 6.56 0.44 41.66
N MET A 124 6.75 1.46 40.82
CA MET A 124 7.93 2.32 40.85
C MET A 124 8.06 3.07 42.19
N ARG A 125 6.95 3.61 42.69
CA ARG A 125 6.90 4.26 44.01
C ARG A 125 7.22 3.28 45.14
N ALA A 126 6.73 2.04 45.05
CA ALA A 126 7.04 1.00 46.04
C ALA A 126 8.53 0.65 46.04
N THR A 127 9.16 0.51 44.86
CA THR A 127 10.61 0.29 44.76
C THR A 127 11.42 1.46 45.31
N GLN A 128 10.98 2.69 45.06
CA GLN A 128 11.67 3.88 45.57
C GLN A 128 11.59 3.99 47.10
N ARG A 129 10.45 3.66 47.69
CA ARG A 129 10.29 3.64 49.16
C ARG A 129 11.22 2.62 49.81
N ARG A 130 11.30 1.39 49.27
CA ARG A 130 12.23 0.38 49.75
C ARG A 130 13.68 0.84 49.69
N ALA A 131 14.10 1.44 48.59
CA ALA A 131 15.47 1.96 48.46
C ALA A 131 15.79 3.06 49.50
N VAL A 132 14.80 3.88 49.90
CA VAL A 132 14.96 4.89 50.96
C VAL A 132 15.03 4.23 52.34
N GLU A 133 14.21 3.22 52.59
CA GLU A 133 14.23 2.42 53.83
C GLU A 133 15.58 1.72 54.00
N ASP A 134 16.03 0.98 52.98
CA ASP A 134 17.34 0.30 52.96
C ASP A 134 18.51 1.29 53.21
N GLY A 135 18.41 2.51 52.66
CA GLY A 135 19.39 3.56 52.85
C GLY A 135 19.42 4.14 54.27
N ARG A 136 18.27 4.20 54.95
CA ARG A 136 18.19 4.61 56.37
C ARG A 136 18.78 3.54 57.28
N ASP A 137 18.43 2.29 57.06
CA ASP A 137 18.95 1.16 57.84
C ASP A 137 20.49 1.09 57.76
N LEU A 138 21.05 1.38 56.57
CA LEU A 138 22.50 1.49 56.39
C LEU A 138 23.11 2.66 57.17
N ALA A 139 22.44 3.81 57.19
CA ALA A 139 22.91 5.00 57.91
C ALA A 139 22.89 4.80 59.44
N ASP A 140 21.86 4.15 59.97
CA ASP A 140 21.74 3.83 61.39
C ASP A 140 22.81 2.81 61.83
N ALA A 141 23.12 1.84 60.97
CA ALA A 141 24.23 0.90 61.18
C ALA A 141 25.60 1.60 61.20
N LEU A 142 25.80 2.62 60.36
CA LEU A 142 27.03 3.42 60.33
C LEU A 142 27.17 4.34 61.55
N GLN A 143 26.07 4.95 62.03
CA GLN A 143 26.09 5.75 63.25
C GLN A 143 26.40 4.91 64.49
N SER A 144 25.90 3.67 64.54
CA SER A 144 26.20 2.74 65.64
C SER A 144 27.66 2.28 65.66
N ALA A 145 28.39 2.40 64.54
CA ALA A 145 29.80 2.05 64.43
C ALA A 145 30.77 3.20 64.78
N ALA A 146 30.28 4.40 65.10
CA ALA A 146 31.05 5.64 65.15
C ALA A 146 31.69 5.98 66.53
N VAL A 147 32.33 5.02 67.21
CA VAL A 147 33.27 5.31 68.32
C VAL A 147 34.71 5.27 67.75
N PRO A 148 35.53 6.34 67.76
CA PRO A 148 36.46 6.54 66.65
C PRO A 148 37.94 6.23 66.89
N GLU A 149 38.56 5.72 65.82
CA GLU A 149 39.98 5.80 65.46
C GLU A 149 40.08 6.50 64.07
N PRO A 150 41.04 7.42 63.84
CA PRO A 150 41.07 8.30 62.66
C PRO A 150 41.39 7.58 61.33
N ASP A 151 42.11 6.48 61.36
CA ASP A 151 42.43 5.69 60.16
C ASP A 151 41.22 4.91 59.62
N ALA A 152 40.26 4.60 60.50
CA ALA A 152 39.01 3.94 60.11
C ALA A 152 38.12 4.85 59.26
N ASN A 153 38.18 6.19 59.47
CA ASN A 153 37.34 7.14 58.76
C ASN A 153 37.74 7.32 57.28
N PHE A 154 39.04 7.34 56.95
CA PHE A 154 39.50 7.40 55.56
C PHE A 154 39.18 6.10 54.81
N ALA A 155 39.42 4.94 55.44
CA ALA A 155 39.08 3.65 54.85
C ALA A 155 37.56 3.46 54.67
N ALA A 156 36.75 3.97 55.59
CA ALA A 156 35.29 3.98 55.48
C ALA A 156 34.82 4.92 54.37
N ALA A 157 35.40 6.12 54.25
CA ALA A 157 35.09 7.07 53.18
C ALA A 157 35.47 6.51 51.80
N GLU A 158 36.61 5.85 51.66
CA GLU A 158 37.04 5.22 50.41
C GLU A 158 36.12 4.05 50.01
N LYS A 159 35.69 3.22 50.97
CA LYS A 159 34.69 2.17 50.74
C LYS A 159 33.33 2.75 50.33
N ALA A 160 32.87 3.82 50.99
CA ALA A 160 31.62 4.48 50.64
C ALA A 160 31.66 5.07 49.21
N ALA A 161 32.78 5.71 48.84
CA ALA A 161 32.99 6.21 47.48
C ALA A 161 33.01 5.07 46.43
N ALA A 162 33.63 3.93 46.77
CA ALA A 162 33.65 2.76 45.90
C ALA A 162 32.25 2.14 45.70
N VAL A 163 31.43 2.11 46.75
CA VAL A 163 30.04 1.64 46.68
C VAL A 163 29.19 2.58 45.82
N LEU A 164 29.28 3.90 46.04
CA LEU A 164 28.57 4.90 45.23
C LEU A 164 28.97 4.82 43.76
N ALA A 165 30.27 4.69 43.47
CA ALA A 165 30.75 4.50 42.11
C ALA A 165 30.23 3.19 41.47
N GLY A 166 30.09 2.13 42.26
CA GLY A 166 29.48 0.88 41.82
C GLY A 166 27.99 1.03 41.49
N GLN A 167 27.23 1.70 42.36
CA GLN A 167 25.80 1.95 42.17
C GLN A 167 25.52 2.82 40.94
N ILE A 168 26.34 3.85 40.69
CA ILE A 168 26.22 4.70 39.50
C ILE A 168 26.46 3.86 38.23
N ALA A 169 27.53 3.06 38.21
CA ALA A 169 27.83 2.21 37.06
C ALA A 169 26.75 1.14 36.82
N GLU A 170 26.18 0.56 37.88
CA GLU A 170 25.07 -0.39 37.77
C GLU A 170 23.79 0.28 37.24
N ALA A 171 23.47 1.47 37.71
CA ALA A 171 22.34 2.24 37.21
C ALA A 171 22.49 2.62 35.73
N GLU A 172 23.69 2.99 35.30
CA GLU A 172 24.00 3.25 33.89
C GLU A 172 23.87 2.00 33.02
N ALA A 173 24.37 0.86 33.49
CA ALA A 173 24.23 -0.42 32.78
C ALA A 173 22.76 -0.85 32.65
N ARG A 174 21.94 -0.67 33.70
CA ARG A 174 20.50 -0.93 33.63
C ARG A 174 19.80 -0.04 32.62
N ARG A 175 20.06 1.27 32.64
CA ARG A 175 19.49 2.23 31.68
C ARG A 175 19.84 1.88 30.24
N ALA A 176 21.10 1.53 29.96
CA ALA A 176 21.53 1.11 28.63
C ALA A 176 20.83 -0.19 28.17
N GLY A 177 20.64 -1.15 29.08
CA GLY A 177 19.91 -2.38 28.80
C GLY A 177 18.42 -2.17 28.52
N GLU A 178 17.76 -1.29 29.28
CA GLU A 178 16.37 -0.89 29.07
C GLU A 178 16.18 -0.20 27.71
N GLU A 179 17.07 0.72 27.36
CA GLU A 179 17.03 1.42 26.07
C GLU A 179 17.22 0.45 24.90
N LEU A 180 18.12 -0.54 25.05
CA LEU A 180 18.32 -1.60 24.07
C LEU A 180 17.09 -2.50 23.92
N ALA A 181 16.41 -2.83 25.02
CA ALA A 181 15.18 -3.62 24.98
C ALA A 181 14.07 -2.89 24.21
N LEU A 182 13.88 -1.59 24.47
CA LEU A 182 12.92 -0.75 23.74
C LEU A 182 13.24 -0.67 22.25
N GLU A 183 14.51 -0.53 21.88
CA GLU A 183 14.89 -0.44 20.46
C GLU A 183 14.69 -1.78 19.73
N ARG A 184 14.99 -2.92 20.38
CA ARG A 184 14.68 -4.25 19.85
C ARG A 184 13.19 -4.47 19.65
N GLU A 185 12.36 -3.97 20.56
CA GLU A 185 10.91 -4.04 20.41
C GLU A 185 10.42 -3.22 19.21
N LYS A 186 10.92 -1.99 19.03
CA LYS A 186 10.62 -1.17 17.85
C LYS A 186 11.03 -1.86 16.56
N ALA A 187 12.24 -2.42 16.50
CA ALA A 187 12.72 -3.15 15.32
C ALA A 187 11.81 -4.34 15.00
N ARG A 188 11.37 -5.10 16.01
CA ARG A 188 10.40 -6.21 15.84
C ARG A 188 9.04 -5.71 15.35
N SER A 189 8.54 -4.58 15.86
CA SER A 189 7.29 -3.98 15.38
C SER A 189 7.38 -3.59 13.91
N LEU A 190 8.44 -2.88 13.53
CA LEU A 190 8.71 -2.47 12.15
C LEU A 190 8.83 -3.68 11.21
N ALA A 191 9.46 -4.78 11.66
CA ALA A 191 9.54 -6.01 10.88
C ALA A 191 8.15 -6.62 10.61
N ARG A 192 7.27 -6.66 11.63
CA ARG A 192 5.89 -7.15 11.48
C ARG A 192 5.06 -6.26 10.55
N GLU A 193 5.22 -4.94 10.65
CA GLU A 193 4.57 -4.00 9.74
C GLU A 193 5.05 -4.16 8.30
N LEU A 194 6.36 -4.29 8.11
CA LEU A 194 6.96 -4.50 6.79
C LEU A 194 6.42 -5.77 6.14
N ASP A 195 6.33 -6.87 6.89
CA ASP A 195 5.75 -8.12 6.39
C ASP A 195 4.27 -7.97 6.01
N THR A 196 3.52 -7.20 6.80
CA THR A 196 2.10 -6.91 6.51
C THR A 196 1.96 -6.11 5.21
N VAL A 197 2.72 -5.02 5.06
CA VAL A 197 2.71 -4.18 3.85
C VAL A 197 3.17 -4.98 2.62
N ARG A 198 4.17 -5.86 2.76
CA ARG A 198 4.61 -6.75 1.67
C ARG A 198 3.49 -7.69 1.21
N ARG A 199 2.75 -8.30 2.15
CA ARG A 199 1.60 -9.16 1.83
C ARG A 199 0.50 -8.38 1.12
N GLU A 200 0.15 -7.19 1.61
CA GLU A 200 -0.85 -6.31 0.99
C GLU A 200 -0.45 -5.93 -0.44
N ARG A 201 0.81 -5.52 -0.63
CA ARG A 201 1.37 -5.22 -1.95
C ARG A 201 1.26 -6.40 -2.90
N ASP A 202 1.58 -7.61 -2.43
CA ASP A 202 1.55 -8.81 -3.27
C ASP A 202 0.11 -9.20 -3.65
N VAL A 203 -0.85 -9.00 -2.74
CA VAL A 203 -2.28 -9.14 -3.05
C VAL A 203 -2.71 -8.11 -4.10
N ALA A 204 -2.34 -6.84 -3.92
CA ALA A 204 -2.67 -5.78 -4.88
C ALA A 204 -2.08 -6.07 -6.28
N LYS A 205 -0.81 -6.51 -6.35
CA LYS A 205 -0.17 -6.91 -7.62
C LYS A 205 -0.89 -8.08 -8.29
N LYS A 206 -1.30 -9.10 -7.52
CA LYS A 206 -2.07 -10.24 -8.04
C LYS A 206 -3.44 -9.80 -8.57
N GLN A 207 -4.13 -8.91 -7.85
CA GLN A 207 -5.41 -8.34 -8.29
C GLN A 207 -5.26 -7.54 -9.59
N LEU A 208 -4.26 -6.65 -9.66
CA LEU A 208 -3.96 -5.90 -10.88
C LEU A 208 -3.73 -6.82 -12.08
N THR A 209 -2.93 -7.88 -11.90
CA THR A 209 -2.67 -8.87 -12.95
C THR A 209 -3.95 -9.56 -13.41
N ARG A 210 -4.85 -9.92 -12.48
CA ARG A 210 -6.14 -10.53 -12.82
C ARG A 210 -7.05 -9.59 -13.60
N VAL A 211 -7.13 -8.32 -13.20
CA VAL A 211 -7.91 -7.30 -13.93
C VAL A 211 -7.38 -7.14 -15.35
N LEU A 212 -6.06 -6.99 -15.52
CA LEU A 212 -5.44 -6.88 -16.84
C LEU A 212 -5.68 -8.13 -17.71
N ALA A 213 -5.62 -9.32 -17.13
CA ALA A 213 -5.89 -10.57 -17.84
C ALA A 213 -7.37 -10.69 -18.26
N ALA A 214 -8.30 -10.32 -17.37
CA ALA A 214 -9.73 -10.33 -17.67
C ALA A 214 -10.07 -9.36 -18.82
N GLN A 215 -9.44 -8.18 -18.81
CA GLN A 215 -9.62 -7.21 -19.87
C GLN A 215 -9.07 -7.67 -21.21
N ARG A 216 -7.86 -8.25 -21.26
CA ARG A 216 -7.32 -8.84 -22.49
C ARG A 216 -8.28 -9.87 -23.07
N ARG A 217 -8.80 -10.78 -22.24
CA ARG A 217 -9.79 -11.78 -22.66
C ARG A 217 -11.09 -11.14 -23.17
N ALA A 218 -11.57 -10.08 -22.53
CA ALA A 218 -12.75 -9.35 -23.00
C ALA A 218 -12.51 -8.68 -24.36
N SER A 219 -11.34 -8.06 -24.55
CA SER A 219 -10.94 -7.47 -25.83
C SER A 219 -10.78 -8.52 -26.93
N ASP A 220 -10.15 -9.65 -26.63
CA ASP A 220 -9.98 -10.75 -27.60
C ASP A 220 -11.33 -11.37 -27.96
N ALA A 221 -12.22 -11.61 -26.99
CA ALA A 221 -13.57 -12.11 -27.23
C ALA A 221 -14.46 -11.12 -28.00
N ALA A 222 -14.20 -9.80 -27.92
CA ALA A 222 -14.85 -8.80 -28.74
C ALA A 222 -14.32 -8.83 -30.19
N ARG A 223 -13.01 -9.02 -30.37
CA ARG A 223 -12.39 -9.18 -31.70
C ARG A 223 -12.85 -10.45 -32.40
N ASP A 224 -12.95 -11.58 -31.71
CA ASP A 224 -13.42 -12.85 -32.30
C ASP A 224 -14.87 -12.75 -32.78
N ARG A 225 -15.73 -12.05 -32.01
CA ARG A 225 -17.13 -11.80 -32.41
C ARG A 225 -17.26 -10.77 -33.53
N GLY A 226 -16.37 -9.77 -33.60
CA GLY A 226 -16.32 -8.79 -34.69
C GLY A 226 -15.75 -9.35 -35.99
N GLY A 227 -14.72 -10.20 -35.92
CA GLY A 227 -14.05 -10.80 -37.07
C GLY A 227 -14.77 -12.02 -37.68
N GLY A 228 -15.69 -12.63 -36.94
CA GLY A 228 -16.51 -13.76 -37.42
C GLY A 228 -17.45 -13.42 -38.58
N ARG A 229 -17.70 -12.13 -38.86
CA ARG A 229 -18.52 -11.70 -40.02
C ARG A 229 -17.73 -11.51 -41.32
N GLU A 230 -16.40 -11.41 -41.27
CA GLU A 230 -15.56 -11.21 -42.47
C GLU A 230 -14.99 -12.51 -43.07
N ARG A 231 -15.21 -13.67 -42.44
CA ARG A 231 -14.82 -14.99 -42.98
C ARG A 231 -15.96 -15.78 -43.61
N ALA A 232 -17.02 -15.10 -44.04
CA ALA A 232 -18.11 -15.68 -44.83
C ALA A 232 -18.13 -15.16 -46.28
N ALA A 233 -17.01 -14.62 -46.78
CA ALA A 233 -16.78 -14.52 -48.21
C ALA A 233 -16.03 -15.79 -48.63
N THR A 234 -16.75 -16.68 -49.31
CA THR A 234 -16.18 -17.81 -50.05
C THR A 234 -14.99 -17.35 -50.89
N PRO A 235 -13.90 -18.14 -51.01
CA PRO A 235 -12.90 -17.90 -52.04
C PRO A 235 -13.62 -18.07 -53.39
N GLU A 236 -13.81 -16.96 -54.11
CA GLU A 236 -14.22 -17.02 -55.51
C GLU A 236 -13.04 -17.63 -56.27
N GLU A 237 -13.12 -18.94 -56.46
CA GLU A 237 -12.28 -19.71 -57.38
C GLU A 237 -12.52 -19.12 -58.77
N ILE A 238 -11.60 -18.24 -59.20
CA ILE A 238 -11.58 -17.70 -60.56
C ILE A 238 -11.17 -18.86 -61.47
N ASP A 239 -12.17 -19.64 -61.85
CA ASP A 239 -12.02 -20.76 -62.75
C ASP A 239 -11.86 -20.22 -64.18
N GLY A 240 -10.62 -20.19 -64.64
CA GLY A 240 -10.25 -19.74 -65.97
C GLY A 240 -10.77 -20.71 -67.02
N ARG A 241 -11.93 -20.44 -67.60
CA ARG A 241 -12.43 -21.17 -68.78
C ARG A 241 -12.93 -20.24 -69.87
N LYS A 242 -12.01 -19.89 -70.78
CA LYS A 242 -12.33 -19.29 -72.08
C LYS A 242 -13.25 -20.22 -72.89
N PRO A 243 -14.33 -19.72 -73.52
CA PRO A 243 -14.88 -20.36 -74.70
C PRO A 243 -14.36 -19.67 -75.97
N ALA A 244 -13.88 -20.52 -76.87
CA ALA A 244 -13.42 -20.19 -78.20
C ALA A 244 -14.59 -19.80 -79.12
N THR A 245 -14.35 -18.77 -79.92
CA THR A 245 -14.87 -18.53 -81.28
C THR A 245 -16.13 -19.27 -81.72
N GLU A 246 -17.24 -18.54 -81.83
CA GLU A 246 -18.27 -18.85 -82.82
C GLU A 246 -18.64 -17.61 -83.61
N ARG A 247 -18.38 -17.69 -84.93
CA ARG A 247 -18.57 -16.64 -85.92
C ARG A 247 -20.06 -16.41 -86.14
N ARG A 248 -20.57 -15.24 -85.77
CA ARG A 248 -21.83 -14.72 -86.32
C ARG A 248 -21.56 -13.44 -87.10
N LYS A 249 -21.86 -13.52 -88.40
CA LYS A 249 -21.73 -12.45 -89.40
C LYS A 249 -22.53 -11.23 -88.93
N VAL A 250 -21.85 -10.10 -88.73
CA VAL A 250 -22.49 -8.80 -88.52
C VAL A 250 -22.43 -8.08 -89.85
N ASP A 251 -23.59 -7.92 -90.48
CA ASP A 251 -23.74 -7.05 -91.63
C ASP A 251 -23.51 -5.60 -91.18
N VAL A 252 -22.53 -4.97 -91.83
CA VAL A 252 -22.10 -3.60 -91.59
C VAL A 252 -23.16 -2.63 -92.14
N GLN A 253 -23.69 -1.76 -91.29
CA GLN A 253 -24.28 -0.49 -91.71
C GLN A 253 -23.55 0.70 -91.06
N PRO A 254 -23.40 1.84 -91.77
CA PRO A 254 -22.36 2.81 -91.51
C PRO A 254 -22.78 3.89 -90.49
N VAL A 255 -21.77 4.38 -89.78
CA VAL A 255 -21.78 5.49 -88.81
C VAL A 255 -22.35 6.79 -89.41
N PRO A 256 -23.02 7.64 -88.61
CA PRO A 256 -22.95 9.07 -88.83
C PRO A 256 -22.34 9.83 -87.65
N LYS A 257 -21.20 10.47 -87.97
CA LYS A 257 -20.72 11.82 -87.58
C LYS A 257 -20.40 12.12 -86.11
N ALA A 258 -19.13 12.48 -85.93
CA ALA A 258 -18.55 13.09 -84.74
C ALA A 258 -19.28 14.37 -84.30
N LEU A 259 -19.41 14.54 -82.99
CA LEU A 259 -19.77 15.80 -82.36
C LEU A 259 -18.61 16.80 -82.48
N PRO A 260 -18.87 18.10 -82.73
CA PRO A 260 -17.84 19.11 -82.87
C PRO A 260 -17.14 19.44 -81.53
N ASP A 261 -15.84 19.72 -81.62
CA ASP A 261 -14.89 20.03 -80.52
C ASP A 261 -15.20 21.30 -79.70
N SER A 262 -16.39 21.90 -79.85
CA SER A 262 -16.82 23.10 -79.15
C SER A 262 -17.42 22.85 -77.76
N LEU A 263 -17.45 21.59 -77.29
CA LEU A 263 -17.99 21.21 -75.98
C LEU A 263 -16.92 20.86 -74.94
N PHE A 264 -15.63 21.04 -75.25
CA PHE A 264 -14.55 20.91 -74.27
C PHE A 264 -14.15 22.29 -73.72
N PRO A 265 -14.51 22.65 -72.46
CA PRO A 265 -13.91 23.81 -71.81
C PRO A 265 -12.41 23.58 -71.60
N ARG A 266 -11.61 24.44 -72.23
CA ARG A 266 -10.16 24.46 -72.19
C ARG A 266 -9.65 24.69 -70.76
N ARG A 267 -8.69 23.87 -70.34
CA ARG A 267 -7.83 24.11 -69.18
C ARG A 267 -7.12 25.46 -69.33
N LEU A 268 -7.22 26.30 -68.30
CA LEU A 268 -6.22 27.31 -67.98
C LEU A 268 -5.69 27.02 -66.57
N VAL A 269 -4.39 26.81 -66.51
CA VAL A 269 -3.49 26.72 -65.34
C VAL A 269 -2.64 28.01 -65.43
N PRO A 270 -1.84 28.48 -64.43
CA PRO A 270 -1.91 28.54 -62.96
C PRO A 270 -1.76 30.00 -62.40
N GLY A 271 -1.97 30.18 -61.09
CA GLY A 271 -1.23 31.10 -60.19
C GLY A 271 -1.32 32.62 -60.38
N LEU A 272 -1.79 33.34 -59.34
CA LEU A 272 -1.08 34.45 -58.65
C LEU A 272 -2.01 35.15 -57.63
N TRP A 273 -1.40 35.57 -56.52
CA TRP A 273 -1.87 36.37 -55.36
C TRP A 273 -2.55 35.63 -54.20
#